data_AF-A0A1U9LJN3-F1
#
_entry.id   AF-A0A1U9LJN3-F1
#
_cell.length_a   1.000
_cell.length_b   1.000
_cell.length_c   1.000
_cell.angle_alpha   90.00
_cell.angle_beta   90.00
_cell.angle_gamma   90.00
#
_symmetry.space_group_name_H-M   'P 1'
#
loop_
_entity.id
_entity.type
_entity.pdbx_description
1 polymer ?
#
loop_
_entity_poly.entity_id
_entity_poly.type
_entity_poly.pdbx_seq_one_letter_code
_entity_poly.pdbx_strand_id
1 'polypeptide(L)'
;MGWKTFKDRFCNSDYIVSVESSDICIGSPVNPTLIRVTPDGELRSALRIRGKKAFLAFLEQNLPELAAASQKEIVAAIAAEDTFGSNIKVYTYTGSDILEKSCEQTGWPNVTHDGELMSENTFSTDRSYIVELALRDAQSWAEHLVIEDRRLKEKLAKTHKDMNENKVRRKETANAIGRLRLERRGIQD
;
A
#
# COMPACT_ATOMS: atom_id res chain seq x y z
N MET A 1 -19.64 2.33 -2.08
CA MET A 1 -19.51 1.45 -0.90
C MET A 1 -19.93 2.27 0.29
N GLY A 2 -20.87 1.78 1.10
CA GLY A 2 -21.48 2.49 2.23
C GLY A 2 -20.57 2.57 3.45
N TRP A 3 -19.41 3.22 3.32
CA TRP A 3 -18.41 3.28 4.39
C TRP A 3 -18.86 4.17 5.55
N LYS A 4 -19.60 5.25 5.26
CA LYS A 4 -20.10 6.15 6.29
C LYS A 4 -21.24 5.50 7.06
N THR A 5 -22.16 4.86 6.35
CA THR A 5 -23.24 4.06 6.95
C THR A 5 -22.68 2.93 7.81
N PHE A 6 -21.64 2.25 7.34
CA PHE A 6 -20.91 1.26 8.12
C PHE A 6 -20.31 1.88 9.40
N LYS A 7 -19.63 3.03 9.27
CA LYS A 7 -19.06 3.76 10.41
C LYS A 7 -20.12 4.12 11.43
N ASP A 8 -21.19 4.78 11.01
CA ASP A 8 -22.25 5.27 11.89
C ASP A 8 -22.96 4.14 12.63
N ARG A 9 -23.01 2.95 12.03
CA ARG A 9 -23.64 1.76 12.62
C ARG A 9 -22.74 1.03 13.61
N PHE A 10 -21.47 0.86 13.30
CA PHE A 10 -20.60 -0.09 14.01
C PHE A 10 -19.42 0.54 14.73
N CYS A 11 -19.09 1.80 14.43
CA CYS A 11 -17.91 2.49 14.93
C CYS A 11 -18.31 3.72 15.74
N ASN A 12 -17.59 3.92 16.83
CA ASN A 12 -17.59 5.11 17.64
C ASN A 12 -16.73 6.22 16.98
N SER A 13 -16.93 7.46 17.42
CA SER A 13 -16.30 8.67 16.84
C SER A 13 -14.77 8.67 16.85
N ASP A 14 -14.16 7.87 17.72
CA ASP A 14 -12.71 7.78 17.89
C ASP A 14 -12.01 7.06 16.73
N TYR A 15 -12.78 6.32 15.92
CA TYR A 15 -12.25 5.57 14.78
C TYR A 15 -12.46 6.30 13.45
N ILE A 16 -11.41 6.25 12.64
CA ILE A 16 -11.41 6.61 11.23
C ILE A 16 -11.85 5.38 10.44
N VAL A 17 -12.81 5.56 9.54
CA VAL A 17 -13.29 4.52 8.63
C VAL A 17 -13.10 5.02 7.22
N SER A 18 -12.33 4.27 6.41
CA SER A 18 -11.98 4.62 5.04
C SER A 18 -12.09 3.39 4.13
N VAL A 19 -11.93 3.57 2.83
CA VAL A 19 -11.97 2.51 1.82
C VAL A 19 -10.61 2.44 1.13
N GLU A 20 -10.03 1.24 1.08
CA GLU A 20 -8.78 0.99 0.38
C GLU A 20 -8.86 -0.37 -0.32
N SER A 21 -8.59 -0.42 -1.63
CA SER A 21 -8.62 -1.67 -2.41
C SER A 21 -9.95 -2.45 -2.31
N SER A 22 -11.07 -1.73 -2.14
CA SER A 22 -12.42 -2.27 -1.89
C SER A 22 -12.65 -2.86 -0.49
N ASP A 23 -11.69 -2.78 0.41
CA ASP A 23 -11.90 -3.13 1.82
C ASP A 23 -12.26 -1.86 2.60
N ILE A 24 -13.11 -2.00 3.62
CA ILE A 24 -13.26 -0.97 4.65
C ILE A 24 -12.11 -1.10 5.64
N CYS A 25 -11.37 -0.01 5.83
CA CYS A 25 -10.28 0.12 6.79
C CYS A 25 -10.78 0.90 8.00
N ILE A 26 -10.69 0.28 9.18
CA ILE A 26 -10.99 0.92 10.47
C ILE A 26 -9.68 1.15 11.20
N GLY A 27 -9.44 2.37 11.66
CA GLY A 27 -8.22 2.73 12.37
C GLY A 27 -8.37 3.94 13.28
N SER A 28 -7.25 4.36 13.85
CA SER A 28 -7.14 5.56 14.66
C SER A 28 -6.28 6.61 13.94
N PRO A 29 -6.23 7.87 14.42
CA PRO A 29 -5.33 8.87 13.88
C PRO A 29 -3.84 8.46 13.89
N VAL A 30 -3.45 7.53 14.77
CA VAL A 30 -2.07 7.03 14.86
C VAL A 30 -1.82 5.84 13.92
N ASN A 31 -2.83 4.99 13.72
CA ASN A 31 -2.76 3.88 12.78
C ASN A 31 -4.09 3.76 12.03
N PRO A 32 -4.17 4.29 10.80
CA PRO A 32 -5.42 4.36 10.05
C PRO A 32 -5.97 3.01 9.60
N THR A 33 -5.21 1.92 9.78
CA THR A 33 -5.65 0.58 9.41
C THR A 33 -5.31 -0.42 10.50
N LEU A 34 -6.20 -0.54 11.49
CA LEU A 34 -6.15 -1.54 12.55
C LEU A 34 -6.89 -2.82 12.13
N ILE A 35 -8.03 -2.64 11.46
CA ILE A 35 -8.94 -3.70 11.00
C ILE A 35 -9.23 -3.47 9.52
N ARG A 36 -9.25 -4.54 8.74
CA ARG A 36 -9.84 -4.57 7.39
C ARG A 36 -11.13 -5.38 7.41
N VAL A 37 -12.14 -4.86 6.75
CA VAL A 37 -13.41 -5.53 6.52
C VAL A 37 -13.56 -5.70 5.02
N THR A 38 -13.58 -6.93 4.57
CA THR A 38 -13.73 -7.24 3.14
C THR A 38 -15.17 -6.99 2.68
N PRO A 39 -15.43 -6.87 1.36
CA PRO A 39 -16.79 -6.72 0.83
C PRO A 39 -17.78 -7.82 1.24
N ASP A 40 -17.28 -9.04 1.51
CA ASP A 40 -18.06 -10.18 2.01
C ASP A 40 -18.24 -10.18 3.54
N GLY A 41 -17.73 -9.16 4.24
CA GLY A 41 -17.90 -8.96 5.68
C GLY A 41 -16.95 -9.76 6.56
N GLU A 42 -15.83 -10.24 6.01
CA GLU A 42 -14.77 -10.89 6.77
C GLU A 42 -13.94 -9.83 7.51
N LEU A 43 -13.76 -10.01 8.83
CA LEU A 43 -12.93 -9.15 9.66
C LEU A 43 -11.49 -9.68 9.72
N ARG A 44 -10.53 -8.85 9.30
CA ARG A 44 -9.10 -9.16 9.32
C ARG A 44 -8.35 -8.16 10.18
N SER A 45 -7.47 -8.68 11.05
CA SER A 45 -6.50 -7.84 11.76
C SER A 45 -5.45 -7.34 10.78
N ALA A 46 -5.35 -6.03 10.59
CA ALA A 46 -4.22 -5.41 9.88
C ALA A 46 -3.00 -5.24 10.80
N LEU A 47 -3.22 -5.27 12.12
CA LEU A 47 -2.16 -5.37 13.11
C LEU A 47 -1.58 -6.79 13.18
N ARG A 48 -0.31 -6.87 13.57
CA ARG A 48 0.35 -8.13 13.98
C ARG A 48 -0.13 -8.59 15.37
N ILE A 49 -1.45 -8.62 15.58
CA ILE A 49 -2.07 -9.12 16.82
C ILE A 49 -1.82 -10.63 16.91
N ARG A 50 -1.39 -11.08 18.09
CA ARG A 50 -1.06 -12.49 18.36
C ARG A 50 -2.33 -13.34 18.43
N GLY A 51 -2.83 -13.74 17.26
CA GLY A 51 -3.85 -14.77 17.09
C GLY A 51 -5.31 -14.29 17.24
N LYS A 52 -6.23 -15.13 16.74
CA LYS A 52 -7.67 -14.83 16.61
C LYS A 52 -8.33 -14.42 17.93
N LYS A 53 -7.96 -15.02 19.06
CA LYS A 53 -8.55 -14.72 20.37
C LYS A 53 -8.28 -13.28 20.82
N ALA A 54 -7.05 -12.79 20.64
CA ALA A 54 -6.70 -11.43 21.02
C ALA A 54 -7.39 -10.41 20.11
N PHE A 55 -7.57 -10.73 18.83
CA PHE A 55 -8.31 -9.89 17.88
C PHE A 55 -9.79 -9.77 18.25
N LEU A 56 -10.45 -10.88 18.58
CA LEU A 56 -11.85 -10.86 19.03
C LEU A 56 -12.03 -10.08 20.33
N ALA A 57 -11.15 -10.27 21.32
CA ALA A 57 -11.20 -9.51 22.56
C ALA A 57 -11.01 -7.99 22.33
N PHE A 58 -10.15 -7.61 21.38
CA PHE A 58 -10.00 -6.21 20.97
C PHE A 58 -11.30 -5.66 20.37
N LEU A 59 -11.95 -6.40 19.47
CA LEU A 59 -13.22 -6.00 18.87
C LEU A 59 -14.31 -5.84 19.94
N GLU A 60 -14.47 -6.82 20.83
CA GLU A 60 -15.46 -6.76 21.93
C GLU A 60 -15.26 -5.54 22.83
N GLN A 61 -14.00 -5.20 23.13
CA GLN A 61 -13.69 -4.07 24.01
C GLN A 61 -13.88 -2.71 23.33
N ASN A 62 -13.55 -2.59 22.05
CA ASN A 62 -13.42 -1.29 21.39
C ASN A 62 -14.53 -0.99 20.37
N LEU A 63 -15.05 -2.03 19.72
CA LEU A 63 -16.08 -1.99 18.68
C LEU A 63 -17.15 -3.06 18.97
N PRO A 64 -17.84 -2.98 20.13
CA PRO A 64 -18.75 -4.04 20.59
C PRO A 64 -19.90 -4.31 19.61
N GLU A 65 -20.43 -3.26 18.97
CA GLU A 65 -21.48 -3.39 17.94
C GLU A 65 -20.98 -4.20 16.72
N LEU A 66 -19.74 -3.95 16.28
CA LEU A 66 -19.14 -4.72 15.21
C LEU A 66 -18.84 -6.17 15.63
N ALA A 67 -18.42 -6.37 16.88
CA ALA A 67 -18.12 -7.70 17.42
C ALA A 67 -19.36 -8.58 17.54
N ALA A 68 -20.52 -7.97 17.85
CA ALA A 68 -21.80 -8.66 17.96
C ALA A 68 -22.52 -8.84 16.61
N ALA A 69 -22.13 -8.08 15.58
CA ALA A 69 -22.79 -8.10 14.27
C ALA A 69 -22.58 -9.43 13.54
N SER A 70 -23.63 -9.91 12.89
CA SER A 70 -23.52 -11.00 11.94
C SER A 70 -22.85 -10.53 10.64
N GLN A 71 -22.19 -11.45 9.92
CA GLN A 71 -21.61 -11.17 8.61
C GLN A 71 -22.64 -10.59 7.63
N LYS A 72 -23.90 -11.04 7.71
CA LYS A 72 -25.00 -10.52 6.89
C LYS A 72 -25.29 -9.03 7.16
N GLU A 73 -25.23 -8.62 8.43
CA GLU A 73 -25.46 -7.21 8.81
C GLU A 73 -24.30 -6.32 8.37
N ILE A 74 -23.07 -6.83 8.49
CA ILE A 74 -21.87 -6.16 7.99
C ILE A 74 -21.99 -5.92 6.48
N VAL A 75 -22.26 -6.98 5.70
CA VAL A 75 -22.42 -6.88 4.24
C VAL A 75 -23.56 -5.93 3.87
N ALA A 76 -24.69 -5.99 4.59
CA ALA A 76 -25.81 -5.09 4.34
C ALA A 76 -25.44 -3.62 4.58
N ALA A 77 -24.63 -3.32 5.59
CA ALA A 77 -24.15 -1.96 5.83
C ALA A 77 -23.16 -1.49 4.75
N ILE A 78 -22.24 -2.36 4.31
CA ILE A 78 -21.30 -2.05 3.22
C ILE A 78 -22.02 -1.77 1.90
N ALA A 79 -23.12 -2.48 1.64
CA ALA A 79 -23.93 -2.32 0.45
C ALA A 79 -24.92 -1.14 0.51
N ALA A 80 -25.16 -0.58 1.69
CA ALA A 80 -26.05 0.57 1.85
C ALA A 80 -25.47 1.82 1.17
N GLU A 81 -26.35 2.73 0.76
CA GLU A 81 -25.93 4.03 0.25
C GLU A 81 -25.55 4.97 1.39
N ASP A 82 -24.45 5.70 1.23
CA ASP A 82 -24.04 6.72 2.19
C ASP A 82 -24.85 8.00 2.02
N THR A 83 -25.08 8.68 3.14
CA THR A 83 -25.72 9.99 3.19
C THR A 83 -24.74 11.03 3.73
N PHE A 84 -24.52 12.10 2.98
CA PHE A 84 -23.60 13.18 3.34
C PHE A 84 -24.39 14.47 3.57
N GLY A 85 -24.12 15.16 4.68
CA GLY A 85 -24.75 16.41 5.08
C GLY A 85 -24.14 17.65 4.42
N SER A 86 -22.91 17.54 3.90
CA SER A 86 -22.24 18.60 3.13
C SER A 86 -21.48 18.00 1.94
N ASN A 87 -21.15 18.86 0.97
CA ASN A 87 -20.47 18.48 -0.26
C ASN A 87 -19.39 19.50 -0.59
N ILE A 88 -18.32 19.51 0.20
CA ILE A 88 -17.17 20.39 0.03
C ILE A 88 -16.28 19.78 -1.05
N LYS A 89 -15.98 20.59 -2.06
CA LYS A 89 -15.12 20.23 -3.16
C LYS A 89 -13.66 20.30 -2.74
N VAL A 90 -12.93 19.21 -2.90
CA VAL A 90 -11.48 19.13 -2.64
C VAL A 90 -10.77 18.53 -3.84
N TYR A 91 -9.51 18.90 -4.01
CA TYR A 91 -8.63 18.40 -5.05
C TYR A 91 -7.49 17.62 -4.41
N THR A 92 -7.07 16.56 -5.09
CA THR A 92 -5.88 15.75 -4.79
C THR A 92 -5.22 15.37 -6.11
N TYR A 93 -4.14 14.61 -6.08
CA TYR A 93 -3.47 14.13 -7.28
C TYR A 93 -3.03 12.67 -7.17
N THR A 94 -2.94 11.99 -8.30
CA THR A 94 -2.32 10.66 -8.42
C THR A 94 -1.43 10.67 -9.64
N GLY A 95 -0.11 10.65 -9.43
CA GLY A 95 0.85 10.89 -10.51
C GLY A 95 0.64 12.27 -11.13
N SER A 96 0.33 12.32 -12.43
CA SER A 96 0.03 13.56 -13.15
C SER A 96 -1.43 14.01 -13.12
N ASP A 97 -2.32 13.15 -12.61
CA ASP A 97 -3.76 13.39 -12.71
C ASP A 97 -4.25 14.16 -11.49
N ILE A 98 -4.87 15.31 -11.75
CA ILE A 98 -5.55 16.09 -10.71
C ILE A 98 -6.96 15.55 -10.58
N LEU A 99 -7.28 15.03 -9.39
CA LEU A 99 -8.55 14.42 -9.08
C LEU A 99 -9.42 15.41 -8.31
N GLU A 100 -10.69 15.46 -8.67
CA GLU A 100 -11.71 16.22 -7.98
C GLU A 100 -12.54 15.26 -7.12
N LYS A 101 -12.67 15.58 -5.84
CA LYS A 101 -13.40 14.78 -4.86
C LYS A 101 -14.31 15.66 -4.02
N SER A 102 -15.20 15.01 -3.30
CA SER A 102 -16.13 15.67 -2.39
C SER A 102 -15.97 15.10 -0.98
N CYS A 103 -16.10 15.93 0.04
CA CYS A 103 -16.06 15.53 1.44
C CYS A 103 -16.98 16.42 2.29
N GLU A 104 -17.25 16.01 3.52
CA GLU A 104 -18.06 16.81 4.45
C GLU A 104 -17.24 17.88 5.19
N GLN A 105 -15.95 17.60 5.39
CA GLN A 105 -14.98 18.43 6.12
C GLN A 105 -13.59 18.32 5.49
N THR A 106 -12.83 19.40 5.55
CA THR A 106 -11.47 19.48 4.99
C THR A 106 -10.39 19.14 6.02
N GLY A 107 -9.27 18.60 5.55
CA GLY A 107 -8.08 18.34 6.38
C GLY A 107 -8.07 16.97 7.05
N TRP A 108 -6.99 16.67 7.77
CA TRP A 108 -6.84 15.41 8.50
C TRP A 108 -7.51 15.48 9.89
N PRO A 109 -8.11 14.39 10.40
CA PRO A 109 -8.44 13.13 9.73
C PRO A 109 -9.86 13.16 9.14
N ASN A 110 -10.00 13.38 7.82
CA ASN A 110 -11.29 13.28 7.12
C ASN A 110 -11.23 12.30 5.96
N VAL A 111 -12.41 11.89 5.48
CA VAL A 111 -12.58 10.89 4.43
C VAL A 111 -13.49 11.47 3.36
N THR A 112 -13.13 11.30 2.10
CA THR A 112 -13.94 11.76 0.97
C THR A 112 -15.16 10.85 0.76
N HIS A 113 -16.15 11.30 0.00
CA HIS A 113 -17.40 10.56 -0.22
C HIS A 113 -17.18 9.18 -0.85
N ASP A 114 -16.15 9.03 -1.67
CA ASP A 114 -15.73 7.76 -2.26
C ASP A 114 -14.88 6.89 -1.32
N GLY A 115 -14.63 7.34 -0.09
CA GLY A 115 -13.99 6.58 0.98
C GLY A 115 -12.49 6.81 1.10
N GLU A 116 -11.88 7.71 0.33
CA GLU A 116 -10.44 7.96 0.43
C GLU A 116 -10.11 8.78 1.68
N LEU A 117 -9.13 8.29 2.45
CA LEU A 117 -8.62 8.99 3.62
C LEU A 117 -7.76 10.19 3.20
N MET A 118 -8.13 11.38 3.67
CA MET A 118 -7.45 12.62 3.34
C MET A 118 -6.13 12.77 4.09
N SER A 119 -5.01 12.34 3.50
CA SER A 119 -3.68 12.49 4.09
C SER A 119 -3.29 13.96 4.25
N GLU A 120 -2.51 14.26 5.30
CA GLU A 120 -2.06 15.61 5.61
C GLU A 120 -1.32 16.25 4.40
N ASN A 121 -1.66 17.50 4.07
CA ASN A 121 -1.08 18.28 2.97
C ASN A 121 -1.24 17.72 1.55
N THR A 122 -2.07 16.69 1.34
CA THR A 122 -2.32 16.11 0.00
C THR A 122 -3.67 16.47 -0.61
N PHE A 123 -4.56 17.06 0.20
CA PHE A 123 -5.87 17.53 -0.24
C PHE A 123 -6.02 19.03 0.04
N SER A 124 -6.67 19.75 -0.85
CA SER A 124 -6.98 21.18 -0.68
C SER A 124 -8.21 21.59 -1.45
N THR A 125 -8.89 22.63 -0.99
CA THR A 125 -9.94 23.31 -1.77
C THR A 125 -9.35 24.21 -2.86
N ASP A 126 -8.06 24.55 -2.78
CA ASP A 126 -7.32 25.26 -3.81
C ASP A 126 -6.69 24.29 -4.81
N ARG A 127 -7.23 24.29 -6.03
CA ARG A 127 -6.73 23.46 -7.13
C ARG A 127 -5.31 23.84 -7.56
N SER A 128 -4.97 25.13 -7.52
CA SER A 128 -3.65 25.62 -7.96
C SER A 128 -2.56 25.10 -7.04
N TYR A 129 -2.80 25.12 -5.73
CA TYR A 129 -1.93 24.50 -4.74
C TYR A 129 -1.67 23.01 -5.03
N ILE A 130 -2.71 22.25 -5.37
CA ILE A 130 -2.58 20.81 -5.67
C ILE A 130 -1.82 20.57 -6.97
N VAL A 131 -2.01 21.42 -7.98
CA VAL A 131 -1.22 21.37 -9.22
C VAL A 131 0.27 21.62 -8.93
N GLU A 132 0.60 22.60 -8.08
CA GLU A 132 1.99 22.85 -7.69
C GLU A 132 2.61 21.66 -6.94
N LEU A 133 1.86 21.02 -6.05
CA LEU A 133 2.32 19.81 -5.35
C LEU A 133 2.59 18.67 -6.33
N ALA A 134 1.64 18.39 -7.24
CA ALA A 134 1.80 17.34 -8.25
C ALA A 134 3.02 17.59 -9.15
N LEU A 135 3.27 18.85 -9.55
CA LEU A 135 4.45 19.23 -10.32
C LEU A 135 5.76 18.98 -9.56
N ARG A 136 5.82 19.36 -8.27
CA ARG A 136 7.00 19.14 -7.43
C ARG A 136 7.28 17.64 -7.24
N ASP A 137 6.23 16.85 -7.01
CA ASP A 137 6.34 15.40 -6.87
C ASP A 137 6.84 14.75 -8.17
N ALA A 138 6.27 15.12 -9.32
CA ALA A 138 6.69 14.63 -10.62
C ALA A 138 8.17 14.98 -10.94
N GLN A 139 8.61 16.19 -10.59
CA GLN A 139 10.01 16.61 -10.75
C GLN A 139 10.95 15.78 -9.88
N SER A 140 10.62 15.62 -8.60
CA SER A 140 11.37 14.78 -7.65
C SER A 140 11.47 13.34 -8.16
N TRP A 141 10.38 12.78 -8.68
CA TRP A 141 10.37 11.44 -9.25
C TRP A 141 11.25 11.34 -10.50
N ALA A 142 11.20 12.33 -11.39
CA ALA A 142 12.06 12.36 -12.58
C ALA A 142 13.56 12.38 -12.23
N GLU A 143 13.95 13.17 -11.23
CA GLU A 143 15.33 13.20 -10.72
C GLU A 143 15.75 11.85 -10.12
N HIS A 144 14.87 11.23 -9.33
CA HIS A 144 15.11 9.91 -8.77
C HIS A 144 15.32 8.84 -9.85
N LEU A 145 14.53 8.88 -10.93
CA LEU A 145 14.69 7.96 -12.07
C LEU A 145 16.05 8.10 -12.75
N VAL A 146 16.59 9.31 -12.87
CA VAL A 146 17.95 9.53 -13.42
C VAL A 146 19.02 8.88 -12.54
N ILE A 147 18.89 9.00 -11.22
CA ILE A 147 19.82 8.39 -10.25
C ILE A 147 19.74 6.87 -10.33
N GLU A 148 18.54 6.30 -10.34
CA GLU A 148 18.36 4.85 -10.41
C GLU A 148 18.81 4.27 -11.76
N ASP A 149 18.57 4.95 -12.88
CA ASP A 149 19.10 4.55 -14.20
C ASP A 149 20.63 4.46 -14.18
N ARG A 150 21.31 5.47 -13.62
CA ARG A 150 22.76 5.45 -13.45
C ARG A 150 23.23 4.26 -12.61
N ARG A 151 22.58 4.05 -11.46
CA ARG A 151 22.90 2.95 -10.54
C ARG A 151 22.73 1.58 -11.22
N LEU A 152 21.68 1.41 -12.01
CA LEU A 152 21.42 0.18 -12.75
C LEU A 152 22.47 -0.05 -13.85
N LYS A 153 22.90 1.01 -14.57
CA LYS A 153 23.98 0.93 -15.56
C LYS A 153 25.31 0.51 -14.93
N GLU A 154 25.65 1.06 -13.78
CA GLU A 154 26.86 0.68 -13.04
C GLU A 154 26.81 -0.78 -12.57
N LYS A 155 25.65 -1.22 -12.07
CA LYS A 155 25.44 -2.62 -11.67
C LYS A 155 25.54 -3.58 -12.86
N LEU A 156 24.96 -3.22 -14.01
CA LEU A 156 25.03 -4.00 -15.25
C LEU A 156 26.48 -4.16 -15.73
N ALA A 157 27.26 -3.06 -15.73
CA ALA A 157 28.65 -3.08 -16.12
C ALA A 157 29.49 -4.01 -15.21
N LYS A 158 29.25 -3.95 -13.90
CA LYS A 158 29.90 -4.85 -12.94
C LYS A 158 29.54 -6.31 -13.21
N THR A 159 28.25 -6.63 -13.37
CA THR A 159 27.80 -7.99 -13.66
C THR A 159 28.38 -8.52 -14.97
N HIS A 160 28.50 -7.69 -16.02
CA HIS A 160 29.17 -8.08 -17.26
C HIS A 160 30.66 -8.38 -17.05
N LYS A 161 31.36 -7.58 -16.26
CA LYS A 161 32.75 -7.84 -15.90
C LYS A 161 32.90 -9.18 -15.17
N ASP A 162 32.13 -9.39 -14.11
CA ASP A 162 32.15 -10.61 -13.31
C ASP A 162 31.83 -11.86 -14.17
N MET A 163 30.89 -11.72 -15.12
CA MET A 163 30.54 -12.79 -16.05
C MET A 163 31.73 -13.16 -16.97
N ASN A 164 32.44 -12.17 -17.50
CA ASN A 164 33.60 -12.40 -18.36
C ASN A 164 34.76 -13.05 -17.58
N GLU A 165 35.04 -12.56 -16.36
CA GLU A 165 36.03 -13.17 -15.47
C GLU A 165 35.67 -14.64 -15.15
N ASN A 166 34.40 -14.92 -14.87
CA ASN A 166 33.92 -16.28 -14.63
C ASN A 166 34.02 -17.18 -15.87
N LYS A 167 33.82 -16.65 -17.09
CA LYS A 167 34.05 -17.41 -18.34
C LYS A 167 35.52 -17.80 -18.49
N VAL A 168 36.44 -16.89 -18.20
CA VAL A 168 37.88 -17.17 -18.23
C VAL A 168 38.24 -18.25 -17.21
N ARG A 169 37.82 -18.08 -15.94
CA ARG A 169 38.05 -19.07 -14.87
C ARG A 169 37.47 -20.44 -15.20
N ARG A 170 36.30 -20.50 -15.83
CA ARG A 170 35.70 -21.76 -16.30
C ARG A 170 36.56 -22.45 -17.35
N LYS A 171 37.09 -21.71 -18.32
CA LYS A 171 37.99 -22.26 -19.35
C LYS A 171 39.29 -22.79 -18.74
N GLU A 172 39.91 -22.03 -17.83
CA GLU A 172 41.12 -22.45 -17.10
C GLU A 172 40.87 -23.71 -16.27
N THR A 173 39.75 -23.74 -15.55
CA THR A 173 39.33 -24.91 -14.76
C THR A 173 39.12 -26.14 -15.65
N ALA A 174 38.46 -25.97 -16.80
CA ALA A 174 38.25 -27.06 -17.76
C ALA A 174 39.58 -27.61 -18.30
N ASN A 175 40.54 -26.73 -18.63
CA ASN A 175 41.89 -27.14 -19.06
C ASN A 175 42.64 -27.90 -17.95
N ALA A 176 42.57 -27.41 -16.71
CA ALA A 176 43.18 -28.08 -15.56
C ALA A 176 42.59 -29.48 -15.32
N ILE A 177 41.26 -29.61 -15.39
CA ILE A 177 40.57 -30.91 -15.33
C ILE A 177 41.04 -31.83 -16.47
N GLY A 178 41.22 -31.30 -17.68
CA GLY A 178 41.76 -32.05 -18.82
C GLY A 178 43.14 -32.65 -18.55
N ARG A 179 44.08 -31.83 -18.05
CA ARG A 179 45.44 -32.28 -17.69
C ARG A 179 45.42 -33.37 -16.61
N LEU A 180 44.68 -33.14 -15.52
CA LEU A 180 44.56 -34.13 -14.43
C LEU A 180 43.97 -35.46 -14.91
N ARG A 181 43.06 -35.44 -15.91
CA ARG A 181 42.50 -36.66 -16.51
C ARG A 181 43.52 -37.43 -17.35
N LEU A 182 44.42 -36.75 -18.06
CA LEU A 182 45.49 -37.38 -18.84
C LEU A 182 46.53 -38.03 -17.91
N GLU A 183 46.96 -37.29 -16.88
CA GLU A 183 47.88 -37.78 -15.85
C GLU A 183 47.33 -39.03 -15.14
N ARG A 184 46.04 -39.04 -14.77
CA ARG A 184 45.38 -40.22 -14.18
C ARG A 184 45.38 -41.45 -15.09
N ARG A 185 45.46 -41.27 -16.42
CA ARG A 185 45.47 -42.36 -17.40
C ARG A 185 46.88 -42.85 -17.72
N GLY A 186 47.93 -42.27 -17.11
CA GLY A 186 49.32 -42.63 -17.37
C GLY A 186 49.82 -42.19 -18.75
N ILE A 187 49.13 -41.25 -19.39
CA ILE A 187 49.53 -40.67 -20.67
C ILE A 187 50.26 -39.36 -20.34
N GLN A 188 51.59 -39.37 -20.46
CA GLN A 188 52.37 -38.13 -20.54
C GLN A 188 52.35 -37.64 -22.00
N ASP A 189 52.20 -36.32 -22.18
CA ASP A 189 52.28 -35.66 -23.50
C ASP A 189 53.59 -35.99 -24.23
#